data_AF-A0AAJ0U8F7-F1
#
_entry.id   AF-A0AAJ0U8F7-F1
#
_cell.length_a   1.000
_cell.length_b   1.000
_cell.length_c   1.000
_cell.angle_alpha   90.00
_cell.angle_beta   90.00
_cell.angle_gamma   90.00
#
_symmetry.space_group_name_H-M   'P 1'
#
loop_
_entity.id
_entity.type
_entity.pdbx_description
1 polymer ?
#
loop_
_entity_poly.entity_id
_entity_poly.type
_entity_poly.pdbx_seq_one_letter_code
_entity_poly.pdbx_strand_id
1 'polypeptide(L)'
;MRDEYDFTDSQRGAIVKSNKERITIRLDPDIIEWFRGRVRGGGNYQTLINEALREHIERQSGADLETTLRRVLREELTAANP
;
A
#
# COMPACT_ATOMS: atom_id res chain seq x y z
N MET A 1 -32.69 -14.71 30.51
CA MET A 1 -32.06 -13.81 29.52
C MET A 1 -32.50 -12.40 29.87
N ARG A 2 -31.64 -11.38 29.73
CA ARG A 2 -32.04 -9.98 29.96
C ARG A 2 -32.39 -9.36 28.61
N ASP A 3 -33.55 -8.72 28.55
CA ASP A 3 -34.22 -8.30 27.30
C ASP A 3 -33.78 -6.93 26.76
N GLU A 4 -32.86 -6.21 27.40
CA GLU A 4 -32.40 -4.93 26.84
C GLU A 4 -30.99 -4.58 27.30
N TYR A 5 -30.11 -4.35 26.33
CA TYR A 5 -28.78 -3.80 26.54
C TYR A 5 -28.82 -2.32 26.15
N ASP A 6 -28.58 -1.46 27.14
CA ASP A 6 -28.45 -0.02 26.93
C ASP A 6 -27.03 0.29 26.42
N PHE A 7 -26.95 0.77 25.18
CA PHE A 7 -25.69 1.12 24.49
C PHE A 7 -25.45 2.64 24.48
N THR A 8 -26.14 3.42 25.30
CA THR A 8 -26.04 4.89 25.31
C THR A 8 -24.63 5.43 25.58
N ASP A 9 -23.77 4.65 26.25
CA ASP A 9 -22.39 5.04 26.57
C ASP A 9 -21.31 4.24 25.80
N SER A 10 -21.69 3.62 24.68
CA SER A 10 -20.75 2.88 23.84
C SER A 10 -19.99 3.83 22.90
N GLN A 11 -18.72 4.11 23.21
CA GLN A 11 -17.81 4.78 22.27
C GLN A 11 -17.57 3.89 21.04
N ARG A 12 -18.11 4.30 19.88
CA ARG A 12 -17.76 3.70 18.59
C ARG A 12 -16.26 3.90 18.36
N GLY A 13 -15.50 2.81 18.37
CA GLY A 13 -14.07 2.84 18.06
C GLY A 13 -13.80 3.62 16.77
N ALA A 14 -12.73 4.42 16.77
CA ALA A 14 -12.35 5.25 15.63
C ALA A 14 -12.41 4.42 14.34
N ILE A 15 -13.25 4.84 13.40
CA ILE A 15 -13.36 4.22 12.09
C ILE A 15 -12.03 4.52 11.38
N VAL A 16 -11.06 3.62 11.53
CA VAL A 16 -9.78 3.72 10.81
C VAL A 16 -10.13 3.68 9.33
N LYS A 17 -9.91 4.81 8.63
CA LYS A 17 -10.05 4.84 7.18
C LYS A 17 -9.15 3.75 6.60
N SER A 18 -9.75 2.79 5.90
CA SER A 18 -8.97 1.82 5.12
C SER A 18 -8.17 2.58 4.07
N ASN A 19 -6.84 2.53 4.15
CA ASN A 19 -5.94 3.06 3.12
C ASN A 19 -5.97 2.23 1.82
N LYS A 20 -6.84 1.22 1.74
CA LYS A 20 -7.02 0.34 0.58
C LYS A 20 -8.41 0.54 0.00
N GLU A 21 -8.46 0.86 -1.28
CA GLU A 21 -9.71 0.92 -2.04
C GLU A 21 -10.08 -0.47 -2.53
N ARG A 22 -11.34 -0.87 -2.36
CA ARG A 22 -11.85 -2.17 -2.85
C ARG A 22 -12.37 -1.98 -4.27
N ILE A 23 -11.62 -2.51 -5.23
CA ILE A 23 -12.00 -2.51 -6.64
C ILE A 23 -12.21 -3.92 -7.17
N THR A 24 -12.97 -4.07 -8.25
CA THR A 24 -13.11 -5.33 -8.98
C THR A 24 -12.20 -5.30 -10.19
N ILE A 25 -11.20 -6.19 -10.23
CA ILE A 25 -10.26 -6.35 -11.35
C ILE A 25 -10.28 -7.80 -11.83
N ARG A 26 -10.08 -8.01 -13.12
CA ARG A 26 -9.84 -9.36 -13.69
C ARG A 26 -8.34 -9.60 -13.74
N LEU A 27 -7.89 -10.74 -13.24
CA LEU A 27 -6.51 -11.22 -13.31
C LEU A 27 -6.53 -12.63 -13.86
N ASP A 28 -5.48 -12.99 -14.59
CA ASP A 28 -5.36 -14.32 -15.16
C ASP A 28 -5.22 -15.39 -14.06
N PRO A 29 -5.77 -16.60 -14.27
CA PRO A 29 -5.78 -17.64 -13.24
C PRO A 29 -4.37 -18.05 -12.78
N ASP A 30 -3.42 -18.13 -13.72
CA ASP A 30 -2.03 -18.51 -13.48
C ASP A 30 -1.29 -17.49 -12.59
N ILE A 31 -1.55 -16.20 -12.76
CA ILE A 31 -1.04 -15.13 -11.89
C ILE A 31 -1.54 -15.36 -10.47
N ILE A 32 -2.85 -15.60 -10.31
CA ILE A 32 -3.45 -15.84 -8.98
C ILE A 32 -2.85 -17.08 -8.34
N GLU A 33 -2.71 -18.19 -9.08
CA GLU A 33 -2.11 -19.43 -8.60
C GLU A 33 -0.66 -19.24 -8.16
N TRP A 34 0.14 -18.51 -8.94
CA TRP A 34 1.52 -18.22 -8.60
C TRP A 34 1.63 -17.46 -7.27
N PHE A 35 0.84 -16.39 -7.08
CA PHE A 35 0.84 -15.63 -5.82
C PHE A 35 0.29 -16.43 -4.64
N ARG A 36 -0.71 -17.30 -4.86
CA ARG A 36 -1.20 -18.25 -3.84
C ARG A 36 -0.11 -19.24 -3.42
N GLY A 37 0.68 -19.75 -4.36
CA GLY A 37 1.78 -20.67 -4.07
C GLY A 37 2.89 -20.06 -3.21
N ARG A 38 3.05 -18.72 -3.24
CA ARG A 38 4.04 -17.99 -2.43
C ARG A 38 3.63 -17.78 -0.97
N VAL A 39 2.33 -17.82 -0.65
CA VAL A 39 1.85 -17.69 0.73
C VAL A 39 1.64 -19.07 1.36
N ARG A 40 2.66 -19.58 2.06
CA ARG A 40 2.50 -20.78 2.91
C ARG A 40 1.95 -20.37 4.28
N GLY A 41 0.83 -20.98 4.71
CA GLY A 41 0.35 -20.87 6.09
C GLY A 41 -0.55 -19.68 6.43
N GLY A 42 -1.29 -19.12 5.46
CA GLY A 42 -2.34 -18.12 5.73
C GLY A 42 -1.97 -16.66 5.40
N GLY A 43 -0.88 -16.43 4.67
CA GLY A 43 -0.57 -15.11 4.13
C GLY A 43 -1.58 -14.63 3.09
N ASN A 44 -1.75 -13.31 2.97
CA ASN A 44 -2.69 -12.71 2.01
C ASN A 44 -2.00 -12.48 0.65
N TYR A 45 -2.33 -13.30 -0.36
CA TYR A 45 -1.82 -13.16 -1.73
C TYR A 45 -2.13 -11.77 -2.34
N GLN A 46 -3.20 -11.10 -1.90
CA GLN A 46 -3.53 -9.74 -2.36
C GLN A 46 -2.47 -8.72 -1.90
N THR A 47 -1.82 -8.95 -0.76
CA THR A 47 -0.71 -8.10 -0.31
C THR A 47 0.47 -8.21 -1.26
N LEU A 48 0.83 -9.44 -1.65
CA LEU A 48 1.93 -9.66 -2.60
C LEU A 48 1.63 -9.09 -4.00
N ILE A 49 0.38 -9.18 -4.46
CA ILE A 49 -0.04 -8.57 -5.72
C ILE A 49 0.13 -7.05 -5.64
N ASN A 50 -0.36 -6.41 -4.57
CA ASN A 50 -0.23 -4.97 -4.39
C ASN A 50 1.24 -4.51 -4.27
N GLU A 51 2.08 -5.30 -3.61
CA GLU A 51 3.52 -5.03 -3.52
C GLU A 51 4.21 -5.11 -4.87
N ALA A 52 3.90 -6.13 -5.69
CA ALA A 52 4.44 -6.25 -7.04
C ALA A 52 3.99 -5.08 -7.95
N LEU A 53 2.74 -4.63 -7.82
CA LEU A 53 2.24 -3.45 -8.53
C LEU A 53 2.98 -2.18 -8.09
N ARG A 54 3.24 -2.02 -6.78
CA ARG A 54 4.00 -0.88 -6.25
C ARG A 54 5.43 -0.86 -6.78
N GLU A 55 6.11 -2.01 -6.73
CA GLU A 55 7.48 -2.14 -7.25
C GLU A 55 7.52 -1.90 -8.77
N HIS A 56 6.50 -2.32 -9.52
CA HIS A 56 6.37 -1.99 -10.93
C HIS A 56 6.24 -0.48 -11.16
N ILE A 57 5.38 0.19 -10.40
CA ILE A 57 5.22 1.66 -10.44
C ILE A 57 6.56 2.33 -10.12
N GLU A 58 7.27 1.92 -9.07
CA GLU A 58 8.55 2.51 -8.68
C GLU A 58 9.62 2.37 -9.78
N ARG A 59 9.74 1.16 -10.37
CA ARG A 59 10.66 0.91 -11.48
C ARG A 59 10.33 1.72 -12.73
N GLN A 60 9.04 1.85 -13.07
CA GLN A 60 8.59 2.63 -14.23
C GLN A 60 8.65 4.12 -13.96
N SER A 61 8.47 4.54 -12.71
CA SER A 61 8.42 5.95 -12.39
C SER A 61 9.78 6.57 -12.63
N GLY A 62 10.91 5.96 -12.24
CA GLY A 62 12.28 6.51 -12.40
C GLY A 62 12.52 7.91 -11.79
N ALA A 63 11.45 8.61 -11.46
CA ALA A 63 11.34 10.03 -11.28
C ALA A 63 11.53 10.39 -9.81
N ASP A 64 11.32 9.46 -8.88
CA ASP A 64 11.53 9.78 -7.46
C ASP A 64 13.02 9.83 -7.12
N LEU A 65 13.82 8.92 -7.69
CA LEU A 65 15.28 8.96 -7.53
C LEU A 65 15.91 10.09 -8.34
N GLU A 66 15.51 10.29 -9.60
CA GLU A 66 16.03 11.39 -10.42
C GLU A 66 15.63 12.76 -9.87
N THR A 67 14.38 12.93 -9.42
CA THR A 67 13.92 14.19 -8.81
C THR A 67 14.60 14.42 -7.46
N THR A 68 14.76 13.38 -6.64
CA THR A 68 15.48 13.48 -5.37
C THR A 68 16.96 13.80 -5.59
N LEU A 69 17.63 13.13 -6.54
CA LEU A 69 19.03 13.41 -6.91
C LEU A 69 19.18 14.83 -7.47
N ARG A 70 18.30 15.29 -8.36
CA ARG A 70 18.33 16.66 -8.91
C ARG A 70 18.11 17.72 -7.82
N ARG A 71 17.25 17.45 -6.84
CA ARG A 71 17.03 18.35 -5.71
C ARG A 71 18.31 18.46 -4.87
N VAL A 72 18.87 17.32 -4.45
CA VAL A 72 20.08 17.28 -3.62
C VAL A 72 21.28 17.91 -4.34
N LEU A 73 21.49 17.60 -5.62
CA LEU A 73 22.59 18.20 -6.41
C LEU A 73 22.46 19.73 -6.55
N ARG A 74 21.24 20.26 -6.68
CA ARG A 74 21.01 21.72 -6.76
C ARG A 74 21.29 22.41 -5.44
N GLU A 75 20.90 21.80 -4.32
CA GLU A 75 21.17 22.30 -2.98
C GLU A 75 22.68 22.40 -2.72
N GLU A 76 23.45 21.36 -3.05
CA GLU A 76 24.91 21.35 -2.88
C GLU A 76 25.65 22.32 -3.83
N LEU A 77 25.22 22.47 -5.09
CA LEU A 77 25.79 23.45 -6.03
C LEU A 77 25.54 24.90 -5.60
N THR A 78 24.39 25.17 -4.97
CA THR A 78 24.04 26.50 -4.47
C THR A 78 24.80 26.81 -3.17
N ALA A 79 25.02 25.81 -2.32
CA ALA A 79 25.83 25.95 -1.11
C ALA A 79 27.34 26.07 -1.40
N ALA A 80 27.83 25.46 -2.48
CA ALA A 80 29.23 25.49 -2.89
C ALA A 80 29.63 26.73 -3.71
N ASN A 81 28.68 27.54 -4.18
CA ASN A 81 28.96 28.77 -4.92
C ASN A 81 28.13 29.96 -4.36
N PRO A 82 28.59 30.61 -3.28
CA PRO A 82 27.95 31.78 -2.69
C PRO A 82 28.02 33.03 -3.59
#